data_AF-R0KMM2-F1
#
_entry.id   AF-R0KMM2-F1
#
_cell.length_a   1.000
_cell.length_b   1.000
_cell.length_c   1.000
_cell.angle_alpha   90.00
_cell.angle_beta   90.00
_cell.angle_gamma   90.00
#
_symmetry.space_group_name_H-M   'P 1'
#
loop_
_entity.id
_entity.type
_entity.pdbx_description
1 polymer ?
#
loop_
_entity_poly.entity_id
_entity_poly.type
_entity_poly.pdbx_seq_one_letter_code
_entity_poly.pdbx_strand_id
1 'polypeptide(L)'
;MSPRDPRRPPWKAAKPYFKHDAQDFKDAHRPHWTPIETIWFGDQDTRNYYTARKNRKTLPGLPPGRDIIPSHPYSPQDVADAKANRVLSLRRDAAGNQIPSMPAAPPLPPPRPRNHYPYDFWPREPWDPDPSDGTEAMKLEEIGNNPNVWLQALPHQWPVRDEANMRGAKWLGNGAYGCAGLWCQVSATNTIERRFVIKEAKLKRGHWRDPILWRDQVPREIRIHQVVDEHRDNTTGGHRNLAQHYGYRLMMRQRRYRIYLNYYEGGDLSAALRNLPSPELEDRYTRPQKRQHPAPEEWNWDFDFLCYRKDDLLPQVLPERLICEIVDSLAAACQILHFGQVDSEVAPEGTHRVTHCDIKPDNIFIQPPEKYGEFPTFVLSDYGIGFFVHERRDADGIAPGLRAPPDNPDEYVFQDSQFDGRYAPETFEKVQKINPRPLGERTDVWQIGAVFFWLLTNGLGGSVDGPKCAYGNWLVYISDAFDIGRVGKDDGTDIFYEKNCATLLRYSPALRNLCARCLNWNPDDRPSLAKIRQEIREHLDAHPEVRDDRDMGILDVRRDDVFAIGAPFPANVP
;
A
#
# COMPACT_ATOMS: atom_id res chain seq x y z
N MET A 1 15.93 -51.24 -22.11
CA MET A 1 16.09 -49.78 -21.90
C MET A 1 15.25 -49.07 -22.94
N SER A 2 14.19 -48.37 -22.52
CA SER A 2 13.34 -47.60 -23.43
C SER A 2 14.16 -46.47 -24.07
N PRO A 3 14.01 -46.16 -25.38
CA PRO A 3 14.66 -45.01 -25.99
C PRO A 3 14.29 -43.75 -25.21
N ARG A 4 15.29 -42.94 -24.84
CA ARG A 4 15.07 -41.68 -24.12
C ARG A 4 14.11 -40.82 -24.95
N ASP A 5 12.91 -40.56 -24.42
CA ASP A 5 11.97 -39.61 -25.00
C ASP A 5 12.68 -38.26 -25.14
N PRO A 6 12.95 -37.76 -26.36
CA PRO A 6 13.66 -36.50 -26.54
C PRO A 6 12.87 -35.30 -25.98
N ARG A 7 11.60 -35.50 -25.58
CA ARG A 7 10.74 -34.47 -25.00
C ARG A 7 10.80 -34.40 -23.48
N ARG A 8 11.55 -35.28 -22.81
CA ARG A 8 11.63 -35.28 -21.34
C ARG A 8 13.08 -35.24 -20.83
N PRO A 9 13.37 -34.46 -19.78
CA PRO A 9 14.67 -34.51 -19.12
C PRO A 9 14.95 -35.92 -18.54
N PRO A 10 16.22 -36.31 -18.34
CA PRO A 10 17.41 -35.47 -18.42
C PRO A 10 18.00 -35.34 -19.84
N TRP A 11 18.22 -34.09 -20.27
CA TRP A 11 18.96 -33.81 -21.50
C TRP A 11 20.45 -33.57 -21.22
N LYS A 12 21.31 -34.04 -22.13
CA LYS A 12 22.76 -33.80 -22.06
C LYS A 12 23.15 -32.36 -22.42
N ALA A 13 22.34 -31.71 -23.26
CA ALA A 13 22.53 -30.32 -23.67
C ALA A 13 21.66 -29.39 -22.83
N ALA A 14 22.11 -28.14 -22.66
CA ALA A 14 21.41 -27.11 -21.91
C ALA A 14 20.24 -26.48 -22.72
N LYS A 15 20.39 -26.34 -24.05
CA LYS A 15 19.38 -25.71 -24.93
C LYS A 15 17.98 -26.33 -24.83
N PRO A 16 17.79 -27.67 -24.75
CA PRO A 16 16.48 -28.28 -24.55
C PRO A 16 15.75 -27.83 -23.28
N TYR A 17 16.45 -27.67 -22.14
CA TYR A 17 15.85 -27.17 -20.91
C TYR A 17 15.32 -25.75 -21.10
N PHE A 18 16.15 -24.86 -21.64
CA PHE A 18 15.73 -23.48 -21.93
C PHE A 18 14.54 -23.43 -22.89
N LYS A 19 14.57 -24.23 -23.96
CA LYS A 19 13.49 -24.26 -24.94
C LYS A 19 12.17 -24.66 -24.29
N HIS A 20 12.19 -25.60 -23.34
CA HIS A 20 10.99 -26.04 -22.64
C HIS A 20 10.49 -24.96 -21.66
N ASP A 21 11.34 -24.46 -20.77
CA ASP A 21 10.94 -23.43 -19.79
C ASP A 21 10.46 -22.14 -20.46
N ALA A 22 11.12 -21.72 -21.54
CA ALA A 22 10.72 -20.53 -22.29
C ALA A 22 9.43 -20.77 -23.09
N GLN A 23 9.19 -22.00 -23.54
CA GLN A 23 7.91 -22.38 -24.16
C GLN A 23 6.79 -22.39 -23.13
N ASP A 24 7.00 -22.96 -21.94
CA ASP A 24 6.03 -22.98 -20.86
C ASP A 24 5.69 -21.56 -20.40
N PHE A 25 6.70 -20.69 -20.23
CA PHE A 25 6.47 -19.29 -19.91
C PHE A 25 5.71 -18.56 -21.02
N LYS A 26 6.09 -18.79 -22.29
CA LYS A 26 5.40 -18.20 -23.44
C LYS A 26 3.93 -18.63 -23.47
N ASP A 27 3.65 -19.90 -23.26
CA ASP A 27 2.29 -20.43 -23.35
C ASP A 27 1.42 -19.89 -22.20
N ALA A 28 2.02 -19.67 -21.02
CA ALA A 28 1.34 -19.06 -19.88
C ALA A 28 1.13 -17.54 -20.00
N HIS A 29 2.07 -16.80 -20.59
CA HIS A 29 2.09 -15.33 -20.49
C HIS A 29 2.05 -14.58 -21.84
N ARG A 30 2.50 -15.19 -22.95
CA ARG A 30 2.76 -14.54 -24.25
C ARG A 30 2.55 -15.49 -25.45
N PRO A 31 1.35 -16.07 -25.67
CA PRO A 31 1.15 -17.15 -26.65
C PRO A 31 1.50 -16.80 -28.11
N HIS A 32 1.51 -15.52 -28.47
CA HIS A 32 1.83 -15.01 -29.81
C HIS A 32 3.33 -14.77 -30.07
N TRP A 33 4.20 -15.07 -29.11
CA TRP A 33 5.60 -14.66 -29.15
C TRP A 33 6.50 -15.61 -29.98
N THR A 34 7.34 -15.04 -30.86
CA THR A 34 8.40 -15.74 -31.62
C THR A 34 9.59 -14.78 -31.81
N PRO A 35 10.87 -15.20 -31.91
CA PRO A 35 11.53 -16.46 -31.52
C PRO A 35 12.41 -16.33 -30.25
N ILE A 36 12.38 -17.38 -29.41
CA ILE A 36 13.20 -17.55 -28.17
C ILE A 36 14.72 -17.69 -28.43
N GLU A 37 15.11 -17.84 -29.70
CA GLU A 37 16.51 -18.03 -30.07
C GLU A 37 17.41 -16.83 -29.75
N THR A 38 16.90 -15.60 -29.87
CA THR A 38 17.66 -14.39 -29.57
C THR A 38 18.21 -14.40 -28.16
N ILE A 39 17.39 -14.83 -27.19
CA ILE A 39 17.78 -14.94 -25.77
C ILE A 39 18.88 -16.00 -25.61
N TRP A 40 18.69 -17.20 -26.20
CA TRP A 40 19.69 -18.27 -26.10
C TRP A 40 21.05 -17.86 -26.67
N PHE A 41 21.06 -17.17 -27.82
CA PHE A 41 22.30 -16.78 -28.50
C PHE A 41 22.90 -15.47 -27.97
N GLY A 42 22.09 -14.55 -27.47
CA GLY A 42 22.49 -13.23 -27.01
C GLY A 42 22.80 -13.10 -25.53
N ASP A 43 22.22 -13.93 -24.65
CA ASP A 43 22.39 -13.81 -23.19
C ASP A 43 23.28 -14.91 -22.61
N GLN A 44 24.51 -14.54 -22.22
CA GLN A 44 25.48 -15.47 -21.64
C GLN A 44 25.03 -16.04 -20.30
N ASP A 45 24.34 -15.24 -19.49
CA ASP A 45 23.92 -15.66 -18.15
C ASP A 45 22.81 -16.72 -18.21
N THR A 46 21.86 -16.59 -19.15
CA THR A 46 20.88 -17.66 -19.42
C THR A 46 21.59 -18.95 -19.84
N ARG A 47 22.59 -18.89 -20.73
CA ARG A 47 23.37 -20.08 -21.10
C ARG A 47 24.08 -20.70 -19.91
N ASN A 48 24.70 -19.89 -19.05
CA ASN A 48 25.39 -20.34 -17.84
C ASN A 48 24.41 -21.02 -16.88
N TYR A 49 23.25 -20.39 -16.64
CA TYR A 49 22.18 -20.91 -15.79
C TYR A 49 21.75 -22.32 -16.20
N TYR A 50 21.45 -22.52 -17.49
CA TYR A 50 21.02 -23.82 -18.01
C TYR A 50 22.17 -24.83 -18.13
N THR A 51 23.39 -24.38 -18.40
CA THR A 51 24.58 -25.25 -18.46
C THR A 51 24.88 -25.86 -17.09
N ALA A 52 24.74 -25.09 -16.01
CA ALA A 52 24.87 -25.58 -14.64
C ALA A 52 23.78 -26.59 -14.24
N ARG A 53 22.71 -26.71 -15.04
CA ARG A 53 21.51 -27.51 -14.74
C ARG A 53 21.25 -28.63 -15.75
N LYS A 54 22.15 -28.83 -16.73
CA LYS A 54 22.08 -29.98 -17.65
C LYS A 54 22.13 -31.30 -16.87
N ASN A 55 21.52 -32.35 -17.40
CA ASN A 55 21.34 -33.66 -16.76
C ASN A 55 20.39 -33.69 -15.54
N ARG A 56 19.72 -32.60 -15.16
CA ARG A 56 18.67 -32.65 -14.12
C ARG A 56 17.43 -33.40 -14.64
N LYS A 57 16.75 -34.14 -13.76
CA LYS A 57 15.51 -34.87 -14.09
C LYS A 57 14.28 -33.95 -14.17
N THR A 58 14.40 -32.71 -13.72
CA THR A 58 13.32 -31.72 -13.68
C THR A 58 13.72 -30.47 -14.48
N LEU A 59 12.70 -29.75 -14.92
CA LEU A 59 12.83 -28.43 -15.50
C LEU A 59 13.21 -27.42 -14.40
N PRO A 60 14.23 -26.57 -14.62
CA PRO A 60 14.66 -25.62 -13.61
C PRO A 60 13.85 -24.32 -13.56
N GLY A 61 12.97 -24.07 -14.54
CA GLY A 61 12.34 -22.77 -14.73
C GLY A 61 13.31 -21.73 -15.29
N LEU A 62 12.77 -20.58 -15.69
CA LEU A 62 13.59 -19.45 -16.15
C LEU A 62 14.52 -18.94 -15.03
N PRO A 63 15.65 -18.29 -15.36
CA PRO A 63 16.54 -17.70 -14.37
C PRO A 63 15.77 -16.74 -13.43
N PRO A 64 15.78 -16.97 -12.10
CA PRO A 64 15.02 -16.14 -11.17
C PRO A 64 15.53 -14.70 -11.15
N GLY A 65 14.61 -13.74 -10.97
CA GLY A 65 14.93 -12.31 -10.89
C GLY A 65 15.39 -11.68 -12.21
N ARG A 66 15.23 -12.37 -13.35
CA ARG A 66 15.59 -11.83 -14.66
C ARG A 66 14.40 -11.89 -15.62
N ASP A 67 13.90 -10.73 -16.00
CA ASP A 67 12.94 -10.59 -17.08
C ASP A 67 13.68 -10.73 -18.43
N ILE A 68 13.91 -11.97 -18.87
CA ILE A 68 14.67 -12.25 -20.11
C ILE A 68 13.79 -12.30 -21.36
N ILE A 69 12.46 -12.41 -21.21
CA ILE A 69 11.50 -12.47 -22.32
C ILE A 69 10.80 -11.11 -22.41
N PRO A 70 11.23 -10.21 -23.31
CA PRO A 70 10.64 -8.87 -23.39
C PRO A 70 9.18 -8.90 -23.82
N SER A 71 8.44 -7.86 -23.44
CA SER A 71 7.02 -7.65 -23.78
C SER A 71 6.74 -7.71 -25.29
N HIS A 72 7.70 -7.25 -26.11
CA HIS A 72 7.64 -7.30 -27.56
C HIS A 72 8.64 -8.32 -28.13
N PRO A 73 8.25 -9.11 -29.14
CA PRO A 73 9.12 -10.13 -29.73
C PRO A 73 10.35 -9.53 -30.42
N TYR A 74 11.46 -10.27 -30.36
CA TYR A 74 12.65 -9.96 -31.15
C TYR A 74 12.37 -10.16 -32.64
N SER A 75 12.86 -9.23 -33.46
CA SER A 75 12.76 -9.36 -34.92
C SER A 75 13.69 -10.48 -35.43
N PRO A 76 13.46 -11.01 -36.66
CA PRO A 76 14.41 -11.92 -37.29
C PRO A 76 15.83 -11.37 -37.39
N GLN A 77 15.97 -10.04 -37.53
CA GLN A 77 17.28 -9.37 -37.54
C GLN A 77 17.96 -9.47 -36.17
N ASP A 78 17.24 -9.26 -35.08
CA ASP A 78 17.79 -9.39 -33.72
C ASP A 78 18.27 -10.83 -33.45
N VAL A 79 17.59 -11.84 -34.00
CA VAL A 79 18.05 -13.26 -33.92
C VAL A 79 19.36 -13.44 -34.68
N ALA A 80 19.48 -12.87 -35.88
CA ALA A 80 20.69 -12.95 -36.69
C ALA A 80 21.86 -12.25 -35.99
N ASP A 81 21.61 -11.06 -35.44
CA ASP A 81 22.59 -10.26 -34.69
C ASP A 81 23.03 -10.98 -33.42
N ALA A 82 22.11 -11.58 -32.66
CA ALA A 82 22.45 -12.36 -31.46
C ALA A 82 23.27 -13.61 -31.80
N LYS A 83 22.99 -14.27 -32.94
CA LYS A 83 23.78 -15.41 -33.43
C LYS A 83 25.19 -14.99 -33.84
N ALA A 84 25.32 -13.86 -34.54
CA ALA A 84 26.59 -13.34 -35.03
C ALA A 84 27.47 -12.78 -33.89
N ASN A 85 26.87 -11.95 -33.03
CA ASN A 85 27.61 -11.12 -32.08
C ASN A 85 27.62 -11.66 -30.65
N ARG A 86 26.78 -12.67 -30.33
CA ARG A 86 26.61 -13.21 -28.98
C ARG A 86 26.20 -12.19 -27.93
N VAL A 87 25.54 -11.11 -28.36
CA VAL A 87 24.99 -10.04 -27.53
C VAL A 87 23.48 -9.99 -27.73
N LEU A 88 22.75 -9.77 -26.64
CA LEU A 88 21.30 -9.59 -26.68
C LEU A 88 20.99 -8.17 -27.18
N SER A 89 20.20 -8.07 -28.26
CA SER A 89 19.75 -6.77 -28.77
C SER A 89 18.93 -6.02 -27.71
N LEU A 90 18.96 -4.69 -27.76
CA LEU A 90 18.15 -3.84 -26.88
C LEU A 90 16.65 -4.17 -27.03
N ARG A 91 15.91 -4.03 -25.94
CA ARG A 91 14.45 -4.20 -25.94
C ARG A 91 13.81 -3.20 -26.90
N ARG A 92 12.65 -3.54 -27.46
CA ARG A 92 11.89 -2.66 -28.34
C ARG A 92 10.55 -2.27 -27.73
N ASP A 93 10.06 -1.08 -28.05
CA ASP A 93 8.70 -0.63 -27.75
C ASP A 93 7.69 -1.23 -28.75
N ALA A 94 6.40 -0.90 -28.58
CA ALA A 94 5.34 -1.36 -29.46
C ALA A 94 5.46 -0.87 -30.92
N ALA A 95 6.22 0.20 -31.15
CA ALA A 95 6.51 0.76 -32.46
C ALA A 95 7.79 0.16 -33.09
N GLY A 96 8.50 -0.71 -32.37
CA GLY A 96 9.74 -1.34 -32.82
C GLY A 96 11.01 -0.53 -32.56
N ASN A 97 10.93 0.60 -31.85
CA ASN A 97 12.09 1.41 -31.50
C ASN A 97 12.87 0.78 -30.35
N GLN A 98 14.20 0.90 -30.36
CA GLN A 98 15.02 0.43 -29.24
C GLN A 98 14.74 1.26 -27.99
N ILE A 99 14.33 0.60 -26.91
CA ILE A 99 14.22 1.17 -25.58
C ILE A 99 15.66 1.22 -25.01
N PRO A 100 16.16 2.40 -24.64
CA PRO A 100 17.44 2.50 -23.93
C PRO A 100 17.40 1.58 -22.71
N SER A 101 18.45 0.80 -22.49
CA SER A 101 18.57 0.02 -21.25
C SER A 101 18.36 0.96 -20.08
N MET A 102 17.40 0.67 -19.19
CA MET A 102 17.35 1.37 -17.90
C MET A 102 18.75 1.27 -17.29
N PRO A 103 19.34 2.37 -16.80
CA PRO A 103 20.61 2.28 -16.10
C PRO A 103 20.42 1.26 -14.97
N ALA A 104 21.28 0.24 -14.97
CA ALA A 104 21.27 -0.76 -13.92
C ALA A 104 21.33 -0.03 -12.58
N ALA A 105 20.43 -0.37 -11.66
CA ALA A 105 20.59 0.06 -10.28
C ALA A 105 22.03 -0.29 -9.87
N PRO A 106 22.80 0.66 -9.31
CA PRO A 106 24.19 0.41 -8.96
C PRO A 106 24.25 -0.86 -8.10
N PRO A 107 25.19 -1.79 -8.38
CA PRO A 107 25.29 -3.02 -7.62
C PRO A 107 25.41 -2.70 -6.14
N LEU A 108 24.57 -3.32 -5.32
CA LEU A 108 24.65 -3.17 -3.86
C LEU A 108 26.10 -3.51 -3.44
N PRO A 109 26.81 -2.59 -2.77
CA PRO A 109 28.16 -2.88 -2.31
C PRO A 109 28.13 -4.10 -1.38
N PRO A 110 29.18 -4.94 -1.36
CA PRO A 110 29.22 -6.10 -0.48
C PRO A 110 29.00 -5.66 0.98
N PRO A 111 28.20 -6.41 1.77
CA PRO A 111 27.93 -6.07 3.15
C PRO A 111 29.25 -6.03 3.93
N ARG A 112 29.54 -4.89 4.57
CA ARG A 112 30.70 -4.78 5.47
C ARG A 112 30.32 -5.30 6.85
N PRO A 113 31.31 -5.72 7.68
CA PRO A 113 31.13 -5.79 9.12
C PRO A 113 30.61 -4.42 9.61
N ARG A 114 29.42 -4.39 10.19
CA ARG A 114 28.82 -3.16 10.73
C ARG A 114 29.62 -2.75 11.96
N ASN A 115 30.25 -1.59 11.91
CA ASN A 115 31.07 -1.04 12.97
C ASN A 115 30.14 -0.42 14.03
N HIS A 116 30.56 -0.39 15.29
CA HIS A 116 29.78 0.19 16.40
C HIS A 116 29.74 1.74 16.37
N TYR A 117 29.92 2.38 15.22
CA TYR A 117 29.97 3.84 15.09
C TYR A 117 28.57 4.42 14.88
N PRO A 118 28.23 5.58 15.48
CA PRO A 118 26.89 6.18 15.44
C PRO A 118 26.38 6.63 14.06
N TYR A 119 27.10 6.36 12.97
CA TYR A 119 26.73 6.77 11.60
C TYR A 119 26.71 5.61 10.59
N ASP A 120 26.90 4.37 11.03
CA ASP A 120 26.99 3.21 10.13
C ASP A 120 25.68 2.87 9.41
N PHE A 121 24.56 3.42 9.90
CA PHE A 121 23.23 3.32 9.31
C PHE A 121 22.93 4.40 8.26
N TRP A 122 23.82 5.37 8.04
CA TRP A 122 23.71 6.33 6.93
C TRP A 122 24.35 5.77 5.65
N PRO A 123 23.95 6.28 4.47
CA PRO A 123 24.64 5.96 3.23
C PRO A 123 26.09 6.46 3.28
N ARG A 124 26.99 5.73 2.61
CA ARG A 124 28.41 6.09 2.58
C ARG A 124 28.66 7.30 1.70
N GLU A 125 29.68 8.08 2.06
CA GLU A 125 30.23 9.11 1.20
C GLU A 125 30.99 8.52 -0.01
N PRO A 126 31.07 9.26 -1.13
CA PRO A 126 30.52 10.59 -1.34
C PRO A 126 29.00 10.56 -1.55
N TRP A 127 28.28 11.43 -0.84
CA TRP A 127 26.87 11.68 -1.12
C TRP A 127 26.75 12.56 -2.35
N ASP A 128 25.61 12.42 -3.04
CA ASP A 128 25.28 13.35 -4.11
C ASP A 128 25.23 14.80 -3.59
N PRO A 129 25.50 15.78 -4.47
CA PRO A 129 25.31 17.19 -4.13
C PRO A 129 23.86 17.47 -3.74
N ASP A 130 23.66 18.10 -2.59
CA ASP A 130 22.36 18.61 -2.19
C ASP A 130 21.97 19.78 -3.12
N PRO A 131 20.74 19.83 -3.64
CA PRO A 131 20.31 20.90 -4.54
C PRO A 131 20.15 22.21 -3.76
N SER A 132 20.60 23.32 -4.32
CA SER A 132 20.28 24.65 -3.79
C SER A 132 18.96 25.10 -4.39
N ASP A 133 17.87 24.93 -3.64
CA ASP A 133 16.52 25.33 -4.05
C ASP A 133 15.89 26.27 -3.00
N GLY A 134 14.78 26.93 -3.37
CA GLY A 134 14.09 27.88 -2.50
C GLY A 134 13.53 27.28 -1.21
N THR A 135 13.51 25.96 -1.11
CA THR A 135 12.94 25.24 0.03
C THR A 135 13.99 24.76 1.01
N GLU A 136 15.29 24.82 0.68
CA GLU A 136 16.40 24.34 1.52
C GLU A 136 16.31 24.83 2.98
N ALA A 137 16.13 26.14 3.17
CA ALA A 137 16.08 26.77 4.48
C ALA A 137 14.68 26.80 5.13
N MET A 138 13.63 26.47 4.37
CA MET A 138 12.24 26.57 4.84
C MET A 138 11.85 25.40 5.74
N LYS A 139 11.09 25.68 6.79
CA LYS A 139 10.37 24.67 7.58
C LYS A 139 9.16 24.15 6.81
N LEU A 140 8.67 22.96 7.16
CA LEU A 140 7.47 22.38 6.52
C LEU A 140 6.23 23.28 6.63
N GLU A 141 6.05 23.95 7.77
CA GLU A 141 4.96 24.92 7.96
C GLU A 141 5.08 26.11 7.01
N GLU A 142 6.30 26.63 6.82
CA GLU A 142 6.56 27.74 5.88
C GLU A 142 6.31 27.30 4.43
N ILE A 143 6.66 26.05 4.08
CA ILE A 143 6.35 25.47 2.78
C ILE A 143 4.83 25.33 2.60
N GLY A 144 4.11 24.84 3.62
CA GLY A 144 2.65 24.75 3.59
C GLY A 144 1.96 26.10 3.41
N ASN A 145 2.52 27.16 4.00
CA ASN A 145 2.03 28.54 3.84
C ASN A 145 2.42 29.18 2.50
N ASN A 146 3.42 28.63 1.79
CA ASN A 146 3.87 29.10 0.49
C ASN A 146 4.19 27.94 -0.47
N PRO A 147 3.17 27.16 -0.88
CA PRO A 147 3.37 25.94 -1.66
C PRO A 147 4.00 26.20 -3.02
N ASN A 148 3.87 27.40 -3.57
CA ASN A 148 4.40 27.77 -4.88
C ASN A 148 5.92 27.68 -4.93
N VAL A 149 6.62 28.06 -3.85
CA VAL A 149 8.09 27.95 -3.79
C VAL A 149 8.55 26.50 -3.94
N TRP A 150 7.77 25.56 -3.41
CA TRP A 150 8.06 24.13 -3.51
C TRP A 150 7.63 23.52 -4.84
N LEU A 151 6.49 23.93 -5.41
CA LEU A 151 6.07 23.51 -6.75
C LEU A 151 7.02 24.00 -7.87
N GLN A 152 7.71 25.13 -7.64
CA GLN A 152 8.74 25.65 -8.54
C GLN A 152 10.09 24.93 -8.43
N ALA A 153 10.30 24.10 -7.40
CA ALA A 153 11.52 23.32 -7.27
C ALA A 153 11.54 22.17 -8.29
N LEU A 154 12.72 21.92 -8.87
CA LEU A 154 12.91 20.74 -9.73
C LEU A 154 12.72 19.46 -8.89
N PRO A 155 12.25 18.35 -9.49
CA PRO A 155 12.05 17.10 -8.78
C PRO A 155 13.31 16.54 -8.10
N HIS A 156 14.48 16.66 -8.73
CA HIS A 156 15.78 16.11 -8.31
C HIS A 156 15.79 14.58 -8.19
N GLN A 157 15.25 13.89 -9.20
CA GLN A 157 15.17 12.44 -9.31
C GLN A 157 16.55 11.80 -9.45
N TRP A 158 16.63 10.57 -8.95
CA TRP A 158 17.79 9.72 -9.07
C TRP A 158 17.47 8.47 -9.90
N PRO A 159 18.34 8.06 -10.84
CA PRO A 159 19.57 8.74 -11.27
C PRO A 159 19.29 10.11 -11.89
N VAL A 160 20.28 11.02 -11.80
CA VAL A 160 20.17 12.38 -12.35
C VAL A 160 19.79 12.30 -13.82
N ARG A 161 18.72 13.00 -14.19
CA ARG A 161 18.20 13.08 -15.55
C ARG A 161 17.82 14.51 -15.90
N ASP A 162 17.55 14.75 -17.18
CA ASP A 162 16.94 16.00 -17.60
C ASP A 162 15.50 16.05 -17.06
N GLU A 163 15.22 17.09 -16.29
CA GLU A 163 13.93 17.36 -15.66
C GLU A 163 13.32 18.67 -16.16
N ALA A 164 13.88 19.28 -17.21
CA ALA A 164 13.39 20.54 -17.77
C ALA A 164 11.93 20.45 -18.26
N ASN A 165 11.44 19.23 -18.52
CA ASN A 165 10.08 18.97 -18.92
C ASN A 165 9.16 18.55 -17.75
N MET A 166 9.60 18.65 -16.50
CA MET A 166 8.78 18.35 -15.32
C MET A 166 8.34 19.63 -14.64
N ARG A 167 7.05 19.71 -14.30
CA ARG A 167 6.42 20.92 -13.74
C ARG A 167 5.60 20.58 -12.50
N GLY A 168 5.76 21.37 -11.44
CA GLY A 168 4.86 21.32 -10.29
C GLY A 168 3.46 21.74 -10.70
N ALA A 169 2.47 20.92 -10.40
CA ALA A 169 1.10 21.09 -10.88
C ALA A 169 0.16 21.55 -9.76
N LYS A 170 0.17 20.84 -8.63
CA LYS A 170 -0.84 21.01 -7.57
C LYS A 170 -0.29 20.60 -6.22
N TRP A 171 -0.50 21.44 -5.22
CA TRP A 171 -0.25 21.08 -3.83
C TRP A 171 -1.33 20.09 -3.36
N LEU A 172 -0.91 18.97 -2.76
CA LEU A 172 -1.84 17.93 -2.29
C LEU A 172 -2.05 18.00 -0.78
N GLY A 173 -1.04 18.45 -0.02
CA GLY A 173 -1.17 18.66 1.42
C GLY A 173 0.16 18.57 2.16
N ASN A 174 0.11 18.84 3.47
CA ASN A 174 1.21 18.57 4.39
C ASN A 174 0.70 17.96 5.69
N GLY A 175 1.55 17.13 6.30
CA GLY A 175 1.34 16.52 7.60
C GLY A 175 2.48 16.84 8.56
N ALA A 176 2.54 16.10 9.67
CA ALA A 176 3.55 16.31 10.71
C ALA A 176 5.00 16.07 10.23
N TYR A 177 5.19 15.19 9.24
CA TYR A 177 6.51 14.70 8.81
C TYR A 177 6.95 15.18 7.43
N GLY A 178 6.04 15.75 6.64
CA GLY A 178 6.33 16.10 5.26
C GLY A 178 5.19 16.78 4.52
N CYS A 179 5.39 16.99 3.23
CA CYS A 179 4.40 17.49 2.29
C CYS A 179 4.35 16.67 1.01
N ALA A 180 3.26 16.81 0.27
CA ALA A 180 3.03 16.13 -1.00
C ALA A 180 2.44 17.07 -2.06
N GLY A 181 2.77 16.79 -3.31
CA GLY A 181 2.31 17.54 -4.47
C GLY A 181 2.38 16.72 -5.74
N LEU A 182 1.58 17.12 -6.71
CA LEU A 182 1.51 16.57 -8.04
C LEU A 182 2.52 17.24 -8.95
N TRP A 183 3.29 16.44 -9.68
CA TRP A 183 4.13 16.87 -10.80
C TRP A 183 3.64 16.25 -12.09
N CYS A 184 3.76 17.00 -13.17
CA CYS A 184 3.51 16.54 -14.53
C CYS A 184 4.80 16.56 -15.34
N GLN A 185 5.07 15.48 -16.07
CA GLN A 185 6.02 15.50 -17.17
C GLN A 185 5.27 15.91 -18.43
N VAL A 186 5.80 16.88 -19.16
CA VAL A 186 5.17 17.41 -20.38
C VAL A 186 6.01 17.12 -21.63
N SER A 187 5.35 16.99 -22.77
CA SER A 187 5.98 16.89 -24.08
C SER A 187 6.52 18.25 -24.55
N ALA A 188 7.24 18.24 -25.68
CA ALA A 188 7.65 19.47 -26.36
C ALA A 188 6.47 20.35 -26.81
N THR A 189 5.27 19.78 -26.97
CA THR A 189 4.02 20.49 -27.31
C THR A 189 3.22 20.92 -26.08
N ASN A 190 3.84 20.89 -24.89
CA ASN A 190 3.21 21.20 -23.61
C ASN A 190 2.03 20.26 -23.26
N THR A 191 2.04 19.03 -23.76
CA THR A 191 1.03 18.01 -23.45
C THR A 191 1.48 17.17 -22.26
N ILE A 192 0.60 16.91 -21.29
CA ILE A 192 0.91 16.07 -20.12
C ILE A 192 1.09 14.62 -20.56
N GLU A 193 2.28 14.07 -20.40
CA GLU A 193 2.63 12.68 -20.75
C GLU A 193 2.59 11.76 -19.53
N ARG A 194 2.93 12.29 -18.35
CA ARG A 194 2.98 11.52 -17.10
C ARG A 194 2.65 12.39 -15.91
N ARG A 195 2.11 11.76 -14.87
CA ARG A 195 1.87 12.36 -13.55
C ARG A 195 2.52 11.52 -12.47
N PHE A 196 2.99 12.16 -11.43
CA PHE A 196 3.54 11.50 -10.27
C PHE A 196 3.45 12.43 -9.06
N VAL A 197 3.44 11.84 -7.88
CA VAL A 197 3.49 12.57 -6.61
C VAL A 197 4.95 12.66 -6.16
N ILE A 198 5.34 13.83 -5.67
CA ILE A 198 6.54 14.00 -4.88
C ILE A 198 6.10 14.17 -3.44
N LYS A 199 6.55 13.28 -2.55
CA LYS A 199 6.47 13.47 -1.10
C LYS A 199 7.83 13.92 -0.60
N GLU A 200 7.90 15.05 0.10
CA GLU A 200 9.13 15.53 0.75
C GLU A 200 9.01 15.42 2.26
N ALA A 201 9.98 14.78 2.90
CA ALA A 201 10.06 14.67 4.34
C ALA A 201 11.26 15.44 4.88
N LYS A 202 11.04 16.23 5.94
CA LYS A 202 12.08 16.99 6.64
C LYS A 202 12.11 16.58 8.10
N LEU A 203 13.06 15.71 8.46
CA LEU A 203 13.14 15.20 9.83
C LEU A 203 13.83 16.20 10.76
N LYS A 204 13.37 16.25 12.01
CA LYS A 204 14.08 16.96 13.09
C LYS A 204 15.47 16.34 13.26
N ARG A 205 16.43 17.14 13.80
CA ARG A 205 17.82 16.69 14.01
C ARG A 205 17.93 15.38 14.78
N GLY A 206 17.12 15.20 15.81
CA GLY A 206 17.08 13.97 16.61
C GLY A 206 16.65 12.78 15.76
N HIS A 207 15.49 12.89 15.11
CA HIS A 207 14.94 11.86 14.21
C HIS A 207 15.89 11.50 13.06
N TRP A 208 16.53 12.48 12.41
CA TRP A 208 17.50 12.20 11.34
C TRP A 208 18.69 11.33 11.79
N ARG A 209 19.06 11.44 13.07
CA ARG A 209 20.17 10.70 13.70
C ARG A 209 19.71 9.46 14.44
N ASP A 210 18.41 9.17 14.43
CA ASP A 210 17.84 8.03 15.12
C ASP A 210 17.94 6.80 14.22
N PRO A 211 18.75 5.77 14.57
CA PRO A 211 18.88 4.56 13.76
C PRO A 211 17.55 3.82 13.55
N ILE A 212 16.55 4.00 14.42
CA ILE A 212 15.23 3.35 14.28
C ILE A 212 14.50 3.85 13.02
N LEU A 213 14.78 5.08 12.58
CA LEU A 213 14.20 5.69 11.39
C LEU A 213 14.99 5.38 10.10
N TRP A 214 15.98 4.49 10.16
CA TRP A 214 16.79 4.08 9.00
C TRP A 214 16.80 2.56 8.83
N ARG A 215 16.80 2.11 7.58
CA ARG A 215 16.95 0.69 7.21
C ARG A 215 17.83 0.59 5.98
N ASP A 216 18.80 -0.32 6.03
CA ASP A 216 19.70 -0.60 4.91
C ASP A 216 20.29 0.66 4.26
N GLN A 217 20.69 1.62 5.11
CA GLN A 217 21.32 2.88 4.72
C GLN A 217 20.42 3.89 3.98
N VAL A 218 19.11 3.72 4.08
CA VAL A 218 18.12 4.71 3.63
C VAL A 218 17.09 4.96 4.74
N PRO A 219 16.35 6.09 4.70
CA PRO A 219 15.22 6.30 5.60
C PRO A 219 14.23 5.13 5.53
N ARG A 220 13.68 4.75 6.69
CA ARG A 220 12.83 3.56 6.85
C ARG A 220 11.65 3.55 5.87
N GLU A 221 10.98 4.68 5.69
CA GLU A 221 9.85 4.82 4.74
C GLU A 221 10.27 4.48 3.31
N ILE A 222 11.44 4.97 2.86
CA ILE A 222 12.00 4.65 1.54
C ILE A 222 12.26 3.14 1.42
N ARG A 223 12.84 2.52 2.45
CA ARG A 223 13.13 1.08 2.42
C ARG A 223 11.85 0.26 2.35
N ILE A 224 10.80 0.65 3.06
CA ILE A 224 9.50 -0.04 3.01
C ILE A 224 8.94 0.02 1.58
N HIS A 225 8.94 1.18 0.93
CA HIS A 225 8.51 1.29 -0.46
C HIS A 225 9.32 0.39 -1.41
N GLN A 226 10.64 0.31 -1.23
CA GLN A 226 11.49 -0.60 -2.01
C GLN A 226 11.10 -2.06 -1.82
N VAL A 227 10.98 -2.51 -0.56
CA VAL A 227 10.63 -3.89 -0.22
C VAL A 227 9.25 -4.27 -0.77
N VAL A 228 8.27 -3.38 -0.66
CA VAL A 228 6.91 -3.61 -1.18
C VAL A 228 6.92 -3.76 -2.71
N ASP A 229 7.74 -2.96 -3.40
CA ASP A 229 7.80 -2.94 -4.85
C ASP A 229 8.78 -3.98 -5.45
N GLU A 230 9.70 -4.55 -4.68
CA GLU A 230 10.66 -5.59 -5.11
C GLU A 230 9.97 -6.79 -5.80
N HIS A 231 8.72 -7.07 -5.42
CA HIS A 231 7.94 -8.19 -5.96
C HIS A 231 6.77 -7.77 -6.86
N ARG A 232 6.58 -6.46 -7.12
CA ARG A 232 5.42 -5.94 -7.86
C ARG A 232 5.27 -6.52 -9.27
N ASP A 233 6.37 -6.77 -9.97
CA ASP A 233 6.35 -7.33 -11.33
C ASP A 233 6.14 -8.86 -11.37
N ASN A 234 6.33 -9.54 -10.25
CA ASN A 234 6.28 -11.01 -10.16
C ASN A 234 4.95 -11.55 -9.63
N THR A 235 4.06 -10.69 -9.13
CA THR A 235 2.77 -11.11 -8.55
C THR A 235 1.64 -11.02 -9.57
N THR A 236 0.86 -12.09 -9.67
CA THR A 236 -0.38 -12.12 -10.45
C THR A 236 -1.49 -11.45 -9.64
N GLY A 237 -1.57 -10.13 -9.69
CA GLY A 237 -2.62 -9.36 -9.03
C GLY A 237 -2.33 -9.02 -7.56
N GLY A 238 -3.01 -8.00 -7.03
CA GLY A 238 -2.92 -7.57 -5.63
C GLY A 238 -2.18 -6.26 -5.39
N HIS A 239 -1.01 -6.07 -6.01
CA HIS A 239 -0.22 -4.83 -5.84
C HIS A 239 -0.93 -3.56 -6.28
N ARG A 240 -2.04 -3.67 -7.01
CA ARG A 240 -2.93 -2.55 -7.35
C ARG A 240 -3.48 -1.82 -6.11
N ASN A 241 -3.56 -2.49 -4.96
CA ASN A 241 -4.04 -1.94 -3.71
C ASN A 241 -2.94 -1.30 -2.84
N LEU A 242 -1.71 -1.17 -3.36
CA LEU A 242 -0.58 -0.53 -2.67
C LEU A 242 0.05 0.56 -3.54
N ALA A 243 0.38 1.69 -2.94
CA ALA A 243 0.98 2.82 -3.64
C ALA A 243 2.28 2.41 -4.35
N GLN A 244 2.34 2.70 -5.65
CA GLN A 244 3.53 2.40 -6.44
C GLN A 244 4.61 3.47 -6.23
N HIS A 245 5.84 3.04 -6.00
CA HIS A 245 7.02 3.86 -5.82
C HIS A 245 7.92 3.81 -7.07
N TYR A 246 8.39 4.99 -7.48
CA TYR A 246 9.22 5.17 -8.67
C TYR A 246 10.68 5.46 -8.35
N GLY A 247 10.99 5.75 -7.09
CA GLY A 247 12.34 6.08 -6.64
C GLY A 247 12.33 7.11 -5.52
N TYR A 248 13.52 7.56 -5.14
CA TYR A 248 13.71 8.51 -4.05
C TYR A 248 14.91 9.43 -4.31
N ARG A 249 15.04 10.46 -3.49
CA ARG A 249 16.22 11.35 -3.44
C ARG A 249 16.61 11.60 -1.98
N LEU A 250 17.88 11.41 -1.65
CA LEU A 250 18.44 11.77 -0.35
C LEU A 250 19.24 13.07 -0.45
N MET A 251 18.98 13.99 0.47
CA MET A 251 19.69 15.27 0.60
C MET A 251 20.28 15.31 2.00
N MET A 252 21.43 14.65 2.13
CA MET A 252 22.01 14.28 3.42
C MET A 252 22.42 15.48 4.27
N ARG A 253 22.93 16.56 3.65
CA ARG A 253 23.34 17.78 4.35
C ARG A 253 22.11 18.58 4.80
N GLN A 254 21.06 18.55 3.99
CA GLN A 254 19.79 19.22 4.27
C GLN A 254 18.87 18.43 5.22
N ARG A 255 19.19 17.16 5.53
CA ARG A 255 18.41 16.27 6.41
C ARG A 255 16.96 16.08 5.93
N ARG A 256 16.83 15.89 4.62
CA ARG A 256 15.53 15.67 3.97
C ARG A 256 15.65 14.63 2.88
N TYR A 257 14.50 14.06 2.52
CA TYR A 257 14.41 13.15 1.38
C TYR A 257 13.11 13.37 0.62
N ARG A 258 13.11 12.94 -0.64
CA ARG A 258 11.92 12.86 -1.47
C ARG A 258 11.62 11.42 -1.86
N ILE A 259 10.34 11.11 -1.97
CA ILE A 259 9.81 9.85 -2.49
C ILE A 259 8.95 10.19 -3.70
N TYR A 260 9.15 9.47 -4.80
CA TYR A 260 8.37 9.62 -6.03
C TYR A 260 7.33 8.49 -6.09
N LEU A 261 6.06 8.85 -6.11
CA LEU A 261 4.94 7.91 -6.03
C LEU A 261 4.01 8.06 -7.23
N ASN A 262 3.18 7.05 -7.49
CA ASN A 262 2.06 7.19 -8.43
C ASN A 262 1.03 8.22 -7.94
N TYR A 263 0.37 8.87 -8.89
CA TYR A 263 -0.73 9.80 -8.60
C TYR A 263 -2.07 9.09 -8.73
N TYR A 264 -2.91 9.21 -7.70
CA TYR A 264 -4.25 8.63 -7.64
C TYR A 264 -5.28 9.77 -7.69
N GLU A 265 -5.97 9.90 -8.82
CA GLU A 265 -6.81 11.05 -9.16
C GLU A 265 -8.02 11.25 -8.22
N GLY A 266 -8.51 10.17 -7.63
CA GLY A 266 -9.70 10.18 -6.76
C GLY A 266 -9.46 10.81 -5.40
N GLY A 267 -8.23 11.24 -5.10
CA GLY A 267 -7.84 11.73 -3.78
C GLY A 267 -7.81 10.60 -2.76
N ASP A 268 -7.96 10.94 -1.49
CA ASP A 268 -8.06 10.00 -0.38
C ASP A 268 -9.53 9.74 0.03
N LEU A 269 -9.75 8.65 0.76
CA LEU A 269 -11.07 8.20 1.19
C LEU A 269 -11.74 9.18 2.16
N SER A 270 -10.95 9.88 2.99
CA SER A 270 -11.44 10.92 3.89
C SER A 270 -12.08 12.05 3.09
N ALA A 271 -11.38 12.56 2.07
CA ALA A 271 -11.86 13.63 1.20
C ALA A 271 -13.05 13.21 0.31
N ALA A 272 -13.05 11.97 -0.18
CA ALA A 272 -14.14 11.41 -0.99
C ALA A 272 -15.43 11.15 -0.19
N LEU A 273 -15.31 11.01 1.14
CA LEU A 273 -16.41 10.83 2.07
C LEU A 273 -16.53 12.00 3.07
N ARG A 274 -15.99 13.18 2.75
CA ARG A 274 -15.96 14.34 3.68
C ARG A 274 -17.32 14.82 4.17
N ASN A 275 -18.40 14.41 3.49
CA ASN A 275 -19.77 14.71 3.87
C ASN A 275 -20.38 13.61 4.76
N LEU A 276 -19.57 12.72 5.36
CA LEU A 276 -20.01 11.74 6.34
C LEU A 276 -19.75 12.21 7.79
N PRO A 277 -20.77 12.19 8.66
CA PRO A 277 -22.19 12.05 8.34
C PRO A 277 -22.69 13.32 7.63
N SER A 278 -23.71 13.20 6.77
CA SER A 278 -24.33 14.39 6.19
C SER A 278 -25.20 15.06 7.25
N PRO A 279 -25.40 16.40 7.23
CA PRO A 279 -26.29 17.06 8.19
C PRO A 279 -27.70 16.46 8.20
N GLU A 280 -28.21 16.05 7.05
CA GLU A 280 -29.48 15.32 6.96
C GLU A 280 -29.40 13.96 7.67
N LEU A 281 -28.34 13.18 7.45
CA LEU A 281 -28.17 11.90 8.13
C LEU A 281 -28.12 12.07 9.66
N GLU A 282 -27.37 13.07 10.16
CA GLU A 282 -27.32 13.39 11.59
C GLU A 282 -28.70 13.75 12.16
N ASP A 283 -29.44 14.60 11.45
CA ASP A 283 -30.79 15.00 11.85
C ASP A 283 -31.74 13.80 11.92
N ARG A 284 -31.62 12.89 10.96
CA ARG A 284 -32.46 11.71 10.83
C ARG A 284 -32.17 10.66 11.90
N TYR A 285 -30.96 10.60 12.42
CA TYR A 285 -30.56 9.69 13.49
C TYR A 285 -30.55 10.35 14.89
N THR A 286 -30.90 11.64 15.00
CA THR A 286 -31.01 12.33 16.29
C THR A 286 -32.34 12.02 16.96
N ARG A 287 -32.30 11.34 18.12
CA ARG A 287 -33.50 10.92 18.86
C ARG A 287 -34.43 12.10 19.21
N PRO A 288 -35.77 11.88 19.24
CA PRO A 288 -36.78 12.90 19.55
C PRO A 288 -36.56 13.66 20.87
N GLN A 289 -35.96 13.00 21.88
CA GLN A 289 -35.76 13.61 23.20
C GLN A 289 -34.68 14.70 23.24
N LYS A 290 -33.89 14.88 22.17
CA LYS A 290 -32.74 15.79 22.16
C LYS A 290 -33.01 17.18 21.54
N ARG A 291 -34.18 17.45 20.94
CA ARG A 291 -34.45 18.75 20.28
C ARG A 291 -35.56 19.56 20.97
N GLN A 292 -35.32 20.87 21.08
CA GLN A 292 -36.36 21.89 21.34
C GLN A 292 -37.26 22.12 20.11
N HIS A 293 -36.92 21.50 18.97
CA HIS A 293 -37.66 21.60 17.72
C HIS A 293 -38.33 20.26 17.40
N PRO A 294 -39.65 20.23 17.13
CA PRO A 294 -40.32 19.03 16.66
C PRO A 294 -39.72 18.59 15.32
N ALA A 295 -39.73 17.28 15.05
CA ALA A 295 -39.39 16.77 13.72
C ALA A 295 -40.36 17.35 12.66
N PRO A 296 -39.92 17.51 11.40
CA PRO A 296 -40.81 17.87 10.30
C PRO A 296 -42.04 16.95 10.23
N GLU A 297 -43.21 17.49 9.82
CA GLU A 297 -44.48 16.74 9.78
C GLU A 297 -44.40 15.48 8.90
N GLU A 298 -43.55 15.51 7.88
CA GLU A 298 -43.31 14.40 6.95
C GLU A 298 -42.36 13.31 7.51
N TRP A 299 -41.84 13.46 8.73
CA TRP A 299 -40.88 12.51 9.32
C TRP A 299 -41.51 11.60 10.36
N ASN A 300 -41.39 10.28 10.14
CA ASN A 300 -41.90 9.26 11.05
C ASN A 300 -40.76 8.53 11.76
N TRP A 301 -40.80 8.44 13.09
CA TRP A 301 -39.76 7.72 13.84
C TRP A 301 -39.90 6.21 13.66
N ASP A 302 -38.83 5.56 13.20
CA ASP A 302 -38.69 4.13 13.07
C ASP A 302 -37.94 3.57 14.30
N PHE A 303 -38.61 2.70 15.06
CA PHE A 303 -38.05 2.11 16.28
C PHE A 303 -37.06 0.97 16.01
N ASP A 304 -37.14 0.31 14.86
CA ASP A 304 -36.29 -0.82 14.49
C ASP A 304 -34.91 -0.33 14.03
N PHE A 305 -34.86 0.81 13.32
CA PHE A 305 -33.62 1.42 12.84
C PHE A 305 -33.18 2.65 13.64
N LEU A 306 -33.97 3.06 14.64
CA LEU A 306 -33.71 4.21 15.50
C LEU A 306 -33.42 5.50 14.70
N CYS A 307 -34.23 5.77 13.68
CA CYS A 307 -34.10 6.94 12.82
C CYS A 307 -35.46 7.44 12.32
N TYR A 308 -35.50 8.64 11.78
CA TYR A 308 -36.66 9.14 11.06
C TYR A 308 -36.72 8.58 9.62
N ARG A 309 -37.91 8.22 9.16
CA ARG A 309 -38.31 7.96 7.76
C ARG A 309 -38.92 9.21 7.14
N LYS A 310 -38.83 9.35 5.82
CA LYS A 310 -39.40 10.47 5.03
C LYS A 310 -40.06 9.79 3.86
N ASP A 311 -41.37 9.97 3.71
CA ASP A 311 -42.15 9.27 2.68
C ASP A 311 -41.91 7.74 2.72
N ASP A 312 -41.89 7.17 3.94
CA ASP A 312 -41.57 5.76 4.24
C ASP A 312 -40.16 5.27 3.86
N LEU A 313 -39.32 6.14 3.31
CA LEU A 313 -37.93 5.83 2.97
C LEU A 313 -36.99 6.07 4.15
N LEU A 314 -36.08 5.11 4.36
CA LEU A 314 -34.98 5.24 5.28
C LEU A 314 -33.90 6.18 4.70
N PRO A 315 -33.15 6.92 5.54
CA PRO A 315 -32.03 7.72 5.08
C PRO A 315 -30.99 6.86 4.35
N GLN A 316 -30.34 7.41 3.33
CA GLN A 316 -29.28 6.73 2.59
C GLN A 316 -28.06 6.49 3.47
N VAL A 317 -27.47 5.30 3.37
CA VAL A 317 -26.21 4.91 4.02
C VAL A 317 -25.27 4.34 2.96
N LEU A 318 -23.99 4.16 3.29
CA LEU A 318 -23.05 3.49 2.41
C LEU A 318 -23.53 2.08 2.04
N PRO A 319 -23.50 1.67 0.75
CA PRO A 319 -23.86 0.32 0.35
C PRO A 319 -22.90 -0.73 0.92
N GLU A 320 -23.42 -1.87 1.38
CA GLU A 320 -22.60 -2.96 1.92
C GLU A 320 -21.52 -3.41 0.94
N ARG A 321 -21.86 -3.49 -0.35
CA ARG A 321 -20.92 -3.92 -1.38
C ARG A 321 -19.70 -3.02 -1.46
N LEU A 322 -19.90 -1.71 -1.36
CA LEU A 322 -18.81 -0.73 -1.36
C LEU A 322 -17.91 -0.92 -0.14
N ILE A 323 -18.50 -1.11 1.05
CA ILE A 323 -17.75 -1.36 2.29
C ILE A 323 -16.92 -2.66 2.15
N CYS A 324 -17.52 -3.73 1.65
CA CYS A 324 -16.83 -4.99 1.36
C CYS A 324 -15.64 -4.79 0.42
N GLU A 325 -15.78 -3.97 -0.62
CA GLU A 325 -14.70 -3.72 -1.58
C GLU A 325 -13.53 -2.93 -0.97
N ILE A 326 -13.82 -1.95 -0.12
CA ILE A 326 -12.80 -1.21 0.63
C ILE A 326 -12.06 -2.16 1.58
N VAL A 327 -12.79 -2.94 2.38
CA VAL A 327 -12.18 -3.83 3.38
C VAL A 327 -11.39 -4.97 2.72
N ASP A 328 -11.88 -5.59 1.65
CA ASP A 328 -11.11 -6.61 0.90
C ASP A 328 -9.84 -6.02 0.30
N SER A 329 -9.90 -4.79 -0.23
CA SER A 329 -8.75 -4.08 -0.79
C SER A 329 -7.66 -3.82 0.27
N LEU A 330 -8.05 -3.37 1.46
CA LEU A 330 -7.11 -3.15 2.57
C LEU A 330 -6.52 -4.46 3.08
N ALA A 331 -7.34 -5.51 3.22
CA ALA A 331 -6.86 -6.81 3.63
C ALA A 331 -5.86 -7.39 2.61
N ALA A 332 -6.14 -7.26 1.31
CA ALA A 332 -5.24 -7.68 0.23
C ALA A 332 -3.91 -6.89 0.25
N ALA A 333 -3.98 -5.57 0.46
CA ALA A 333 -2.81 -4.72 0.60
C ALA A 333 -1.93 -5.19 1.78
N CYS A 334 -2.53 -5.40 2.96
CA CYS A 334 -1.81 -5.90 4.13
C CYS A 334 -1.29 -7.33 3.96
N GLN A 335 -1.95 -8.20 3.18
CA GLN A 335 -1.39 -9.52 2.88
C GLN A 335 -0.07 -9.40 2.13
N ILE A 336 0.05 -8.46 1.19
CA ILE A 336 1.33 -8.19 0.52
C ILE A 336 2.35 -7.61 1.49
N LEU A 337 1.97 -6.68 2.37
CA LEU A 337 2.89 -6.09 3.36
C LEU A 337 3.47 -7.16 4.30
N HIS A 338 2.65 -8.12 4.75
CA HIS A 338 3.08 -9.15 5.71
C HIS A 338 3.68 -10.39 5.06
N PHE A 339 3.23 -10.76 3.86
CA PHE A 339 3.54 -12.06 3.25
C PHE A 339 4.11 -11.97 1.84
N GLY A 340 4.24 -10.76 1.27
CA GLY A 340 4.73 -10.54 -0.09
C GLY A 340 3.77 -10.98 -1.20
N GLN A 341 2.59 -11.50 -0.84
CA GLN A 341 1.59 -12.04 -1.76
C GLN A 341 0.18 -11.97 -1.17
N VAL A 342 -0.83 -12.09 -2.03
CA VAL A 342 -2.24 -11.95 -1.65
C VAL A 342 -2.90 -13.27 -1.25
N ASP A 343 -2.53 -14.39 -1.85
CA ASP A 343 -3.34 -15.63 -1.73
C ASP A 343 -2.84 -16.61 -0.67
N SER A 344 -1.77 -16.25 0.06
CA SER A 344 -1.14 -17.13 1.05
C SER A 344 -0.55 -16.35 2.20
N GLU A 345 -0.77 -16.85 3.42
CA GLU A 345 -0.18 -16.33 4.67
C GLU A 345 1.21 -16.93 4.95
N VAL A 346 1.75 -17.69 3.99
CA VAL A 346 3.12 -18.21 4.05
C VAL A 346 4.02 -17.24 3.28
N ALA A 347 4.83 -16.48 4.01
CA ALA A 347 5.80 -15.57 3.42
C ALA A 347 6.92 -16.37 2.71
N PRO A 348 7.26 -16.05 1.44
CA PRO A 348 8.46 -16.60 0.79
C PRO A 348 9.73 -16.30 1.59
N GLU A 349 10.75 -17.15 1.45
CA GLU A 349 12.06 -16.93 2.10
C GLU A 349 12.64 -15.56 1.73
N GLY A 350 13.07 -14.80 2.74
CA GLY A 350 13.62 -13.45 2.57
C GLY A 350 12.58 -12.33 2.52
N THR A 351 11.28 -12.65 2.58
CA THR A 351 10.23 -11.63 2.65
C THR A 351 10.25 -10.91 3.99
N HIS A 352 10.28 -9.58 3.97
CA HIS A 352 10.14 -8.77 5.17
C HIS A 352 8.67 -8.61 5.54
N ARG A 353 8.33 -8.82 6.82
CA ARG A 353 6.99 -8.56 7.37
C ARG A 353 6.87 -7.08 7.74
N VAL A 354 6.19 -6.32 6.90
CA VAL A 354 5.94 -4.90 7.12
C VAL A 354 4.62 -4.72 7.86
N THR A 355 4.67 -4.00 8.99
CA THR A 355 3.47 -3.53 9.70
C THR A 355 3.24 -2.06 9.34
N HIS A 356 2.02 -1.69 8.96
CA HIS A 356 1.72 -0.34 8.46
C HIS A 356 1.61 0.69 9.59
N CYS A 357 0.92 0.33 10.67
CA CYS A 357 0.73 1.15 11.87
C CYS A 357 -0.04 2.47 11.70
N ASP A 358 -0.57 2.82 10.51
CA ASP A 358 -1.31 4.08 10.28
C ASP A 358 -2.42 3.93 9.24
N ILE A 359 -3.12 2.81 9.23
CA ILE A 359 -4.24 2.61 8.30
C ILE A 359 -5.41 3.49 8.76
N LYS A 360 -5.75 4.50 7.97
CA LYS A 360 -6.86 5.44 8.20
C LYS A 360 -7.35 6.01 6.87
N PRO A 361 -8.55 6.62 6.81
CA PRO A 361 -9.13 7.11 5.55
C PRO A 361 -8.22 8.04 4.74
N ASP A 362 -7.44 8.90 5.41
CA ASP A 362 -6.51 9.85 4.77
C ASP A 362 -5.34 9.15 4.03
N ASN A 363 -5.02 7.91 4.41
CA ASN A 363 -3.94 7.11 3.84
C ASN A 363 -4.44 6.06 2.82
N ILE A 364 -5.73 6.11 2.48
CA ILE A 364 -6.38 5.23 1.51
C ILE A 364 -6.75 6.05 0.28
N PHE A 365 -5.90 5.99 -0.76
CA PHE A 365 -6.10 6.70 -2.01
C PHE A 365 -7.07 5.97 -2.94
N ILE A 366 -7.70 6.71 -3.85
CA ILE A 366 -8.71 6.19 -4.77
C ILE A 366 -8.23 6.37 -6.21
N GLN A 367 -8.13 5.27 -6.94
CA GLN A 367 -7.97 5.28 -8.39
C GLN A 367 -9.35 5.13 -9.04
N PRO A 368 -9.86 6.14 -9.76
CA PRO A 368 -11.14 6.04 -10.46
C PRO A 368 -11.17 4.85 -11.44
N PRO A 369 -12.32 4.16 -11.58
CA PRO A 369 -12.44 2.99 -12.43
C PRO A 369 -12.27 3.36 -13.90
N GLU A 370 -11.57 2.53 -14.68
CA GLU A 370 -11.40 2.75 -16.13
C GLU A 370 -12.73 2.68 -16.88
N LYS A 371 -13.63 1.79 -16.45
CA LYS A 371 -14.95 1.60 -17.05
C LYS A 371 -16.05 2.07 -16.12
N TYR A 372 -17.08 2.65 -16.73
CA TYR A 372 -18.30 3.03 -16.01
C TYR A 372 -18.96 1.79 -15.39
N GLY A 373 -19.39 1.90 -14.13
CA GLY A 373 -20.05 0.81 -13.39
C GLY A 373 -19.11 -0.17 -12.69
N GLU A 374 -17.80 0.00 -12.79
CA GLU A 374 -16.83 -0.71 -11.94
C GLU A 374 -16.55 0.10 -10.65
N PHE A 375 -16.17 -0.59 -9.56
CA PHE A 375 -15.69 0.09 -8.37
C PHE A 375 -14.31 0.72 -8.62
N PRO A 376 -14.00 1.87 -7.99
CA PRO A 376 -12.63 2.38 -7.99
C PRO A 376 -11.68 1.38 -7.30
N THR A 377 -10.38 1.51 -7.56
CA THR A 377 -9.37 0.78 -6.79
C THR A 377 -8.97 1.59 -5.55
N PHE A 378 -9.03 0.97 -4.37
CA PHE A 378 -8.57 1.55 -3.12
C PHE A 378 -7.11 1.17 -2.86
N VAL A 379 -6.28 2.16 -2.58
CA VAL A 379 -4.82 2.04 -2.56
C VAL A 379 -4.27 2.52 -1.23
N LEU A 380 -3.68 1.61 -0.46
CA LEU A 380 -3.04 1.91 0.80
C LEU A 380 -1.64 2.52 0.56
N SER A 381 -1.31 3.57 1.32
CA SER A 381 -0.08 4.35 1.19
C SER A 381 0.31 5.00 2.52
N ASP A 382 1.37 5.80 2.50
CA ASP A 382 1.98 6.49 3.64
C ASP A 382 2.57 5.54 4.69
N TYR A 383 3.80 5.10 4.43
CA TYR A 383 4.55 4.23 5.33
C TYR A 383 5.43 5.01 6.33
N GLY A 384 5.11 6.29 6.60
CA GLY A 384 5.93 7.17 7.43
C GLY A 384 6.22 6.62 8.83
N ILE A 385 5.23 5.93 9.43
CA ILE A 385 5.40 5.25 10.73
C ILE A 385 5.42 3.72 10.63
N GLY A 386 5.22 3.16 9.43
CA GLY A 386 5.34 1.73 9.21
C GLY A 386 6.77 1.24 9.49
N PHE A 387 6.90 -0.05 9.75
CA PHE A 387 8.19 -0.67 10.03
C PHE A 387 8.22 -2.15 9.63
N PHE A 388 9.42 -2.69 9.48
CA PHE A 388 9.68 -4.12 9.57
C PHE A 388 10.77 -4.34 10.60
N VAL A 389 10.68 -5.45 11.33
CA VAL A 389 11.60 -5.80 12.41
C VAL A 389 13.02 -5.82 11.88
N HIS A 390 13.94 -5.20 12.62
CA HIS A 390 15.34 -5.30 12.25
C HIS A 390 15.84 -6.73 12.53
N GLU A 391 15.84 -7.58 11.50
CA GLU A 391 16.50 -8.88 11.55
C GLU A 391 18.00 -8.67 11.71
N ARG A 392 18.45 -8.65 12.97
CA ARG A 392 19.87 -8.59 13.32
C ARG A 392 20.52 -9.91 12.97
N ARG A 393 20.85 -10.13 11.69
CA ARG A 393 21.67 -11.26 11.23
C ARG A 393 23.05 -11.28 11.91
N ASP A 394 23.50 -10.14 12.44
CA ASP A 394 24.68 -10.02 13.30
C ASP A 394 24.51 -10.70 14.67
N ALA A 395 23.30 -11.08 15.07
CA ALA A 395 23.06 -11.91 16.25
C ALA A 395 23.30 -13.41 15.99
N ASP A 396 23.48 -13.82 14.73
CA ASP A 396 23.85 -15.19 14.38
C ASP A 396 25.28 -15.46 14.84
N GLY A 397 25.41 -16.23 15.93
CA GLY A 397 26.69 -16.48 16.62
C GLY A 397 26.90 -15.65 17.89
N ILE A 398 26.07 -14.64 18.16
CA ILE A 398 26.03 -13.96 19.47
C ILE A 398 25.12 -14.77 20.40
N ALA A 399 25.64 -15.11 21.58
CA ALA A 399 24.89 -15.83 22.61
C ALA A 399 23.56 -15.10 22.91
N PRO A 400 22.43 -15.81 23.04
CA PRO A 400 21.11 -15.18 23.19
C PRO A 400 21.02 -14.08 24.26
N GLY A 401 21.71 -14.22 25.40
CA GLY A 401 21.73 -13.22 26.47
C GLY A 401 22.58 -11.97 26.21
N LEU A 402 23.34 -11.93 25.12
CA LEU A 402 24.12 -10.78 24.67
C LEU A 402 23.51 -10.10 23.43
N ARG A 403 22.41 -10.64 22.90
CA ARG A 403 21.69 -10.01 21.79
C ARG A 403 20.99 -8.76 22.34
N ALA A 404 21.11 -7.66 21.61
CA ALA A 404 20.24 -6.52 21.87
C ALA A 404 18.77 -6.98 21.71
N PRO A 405 17.84 -6.48 22.54
CA PRO A 405 16.44 -6.84 22.42
C PRO A 405 15.89 -6.49 21.03
N PRO A 406 14.85 -7.20 20.55
CA PRO A 406 14.14 -6.80 19.34
C PRO A 406 13.60 -5.37 19.51
N ASP A 407 13.60 -4.61 18.41
CA ASP A 407 13.08 -3.24 18.40
C ASP A 407 11.54 -3.19 18.47
N ASN A 408 10.87 -4.29 18.15
CA ASN A 408 9.42 -4.45 18.27
C ASN A 408 9.07 -5.22 19.56
N PRO A 409 8.16 -4.71 20.41
CA PRO A 409 7.31 -3.52 20.22
C PRO A 409 7.88 -2.20 20.75
N ASP A 410 8.88 -2.25 21.63
CA ASP A 410 9.25 -1.13 22.50
C ASP A 410 9.62 0.18 21.77
N GLU A 411 10.24 0.10 20.59
CA GLU A 411 10.68 1.28 19.83
C GLU A 411 9.56 1.86 18.93
N TYR A 412 8.41 1.19 18.83
CA TYR A 412 7.32 1.55 17.93
C TYR A 412 6.02 1.89 18.65
N VAL A 413 6.02 1.88 19.99
CA VAL A 413 4.83 2.19 20.78
C VAL A 413 4.73 3.68 21.08
N PHE A 414 3.49 4.15 21.18
CA PHE A 414 3.20 5.52 21.59
C PHE A 414 3.39 5.66 23.10
N GLN A 415 4.24 6.60 23.49
CA GLN A 415 4.46 7.00 24.88
C GLN A 415 3.32 7.87 25.43
N ASP A 416 2.42 8.36 24.57
CA ASP A 416 1.35 9.25 25.00
C ASP A 416 0.33 8.51 25.88
N SER A 417 -0.10 9.21 26.91
CA SER A 417 -1.18 8.79 27.81
C SER A 417 -2.57 8.91 27.19
N GLN A 418 -2.71 9.70 26.10
CA GLN A 418 -3.98 9.84 25.40
C GLN A 418 -4.18 8.66 24.44
N PHE A 419 -5.15 7.81 24.77
CA PHE A 419 -5.62 6.74 23.89
C PHE A 419 -6.35 7.35 22.70
N ASP A 420 -5.86 7.03 21.51
CA ASP A 420 -6.56 7.30 20.26
C ASP A 420 -7.29 6.02 19.83
N GLY A 421 -8.62 6.11 19.70
CA GLY A 421 -9.51 4.99 19.38
C GLY A 421 -9.14 4.27 18.08
N ARG A 422 -8.45 4.95 17.17
CA ARG A 422 -8.10 4.43 15.85
C ARG A 422 -6.94 3.43 15.89
N TYR A 423 -6.12 3.46 16.93
CA TYR A 423 -4.96 2.57 17.07
C TYR A 423 -5.26 1.39 17.99
N ALA A 424 -4.60 0.26 17.73
CA ALA A 424 -4.78 -0.95 18.51
C ALA A 424 -4.25 -0.77 19.94
N PRO A 425 -4.82 -1.43 20.97
CA PRO A 425 -4.36 -1.34 22.35
C PRO A 425 -2.86 -1.57 22.49
N GLU A 426 -2.31 -2.57 21.79
CA GLU A 426 -0.88 -2.90 21.87
C GLU A 426 0.03 -1.81 21.31
N THR A 427 -0.47 -0.81 20.58
CA THR A 427 0.38 0.32 20.13
C THR A 427 0.75 1.28 21.26
N PHE A 428 0.11 1.18 22.43
CA PHE A 428 0.34 2.08 23.55
C PHE A 428 1.30 1.47 24.58
N GLU A 429 2.30 2.24 25.03
CA GLU A 429 3.31 1.80 26.00
C GLU A 429 2.65 1.29 27.32
N LYS A 430 1.56 1.93 27.74
CA LYS A 430 0.80 1.53 28.94
C LYS A 430 0.24 0.11 28.83
N VAL A 431 -0.24 -0.29 27.65
CA VAL A 431 -0.75 -1.65 27.42
C VAL A 431 0.42 -2.63 27.34
N GLN A 432 1.51 -2.27 26.67
CA GLN A 432 2.72 -3.09 26.59
C GLN A 432 3.34 -3.41 27.95
N LYS A 433 3.28 -2.47 28.92
CA LYS A 433 3.74 -2.69 30.30
C LYS A 433 2.94 -3.78 31.03
N ILE A 434 1.68 -4.00 30.64
CA ILE A 434 0.76 -4.96 31.29
C ILE A 434 0.73 -6.27 30.50
N ASN A 435 0.72 -6.19 29.17
CA ASN A 435 0.59 -7.31 28.24
C ASN A 435 1.51 -7.06 27.04
N PRO A 436 2.82 -7.38 27.15
CA PRO A 436 3.77 -7.12 26.09
C PRO A 436 3.48 -8.00 24.87
N ARG A 437 3.26 -7.38 23.71
CA ARG A 437 2.90 -8.05 22.45
C ARG A 437 3.60 -7.38 21.28
N PRO A 438 4.23 -8.13 20.35
CA PRO A 438 4.79 -7.53 19.16
C PRO A 438 3.68 -6.91 18.31
N LEU A 439 3.95 -5.73 17.73
CA LEU A 439 3.11 -5.17 16.69
C LEU A 439 3.29 -5.99 15.40
N GLY A 440 2.22 -6.21 14.65
CA GLY A 440 2.26 -7.08 13.48
C GLY A 440 0.96 -7.09 12.68
N GLU A 441 0.70 -8.19 11.96
CA GLU A 441 -0.51 -8.41 11.15
C GLU A 441 -1.79 -8.04 11.92
N ARG A 442 -1.89 -8.48 13.18
CA ARG A 442 -3.08 -8.27 14.02
C ARG A 442 -3.27 -6.80 14.38
N THR A 443 -2.20 -6.03 14.44
CA THR A 443 -2.24 -4.57 14.65
C THR A 443 -2.83 -3.87 13.44
N ASP A 444 -2.45 -4.28 12.22
CA ASP A 444 -3.05 -3.75 10.99
C ASP A 444 -4.53 -4.19 10.84
N VAL A 445 -4.86 -5.43 11.24
CA VAL A 445 -6.26 -5.91 11.28
C VAL A 445 -7.15 -5.01 12.16
N TRP A 446 -6.65 -4.55 13.30
CA TRP A 446 -7.39 -3.59 14.13
C TRP A 446 -7.69 -2.31 13.38
N GLN A 447 -6.69 -1.73 12.71
CA GLN A 447 -6.85 -0.47 11.99
C GLN A 447 -7.79 -0.61 10.78
N ILE A 448 -7.77 -1.76 10.10
CA ILE A 448 -8.80 -2.12 9.12
C ILE A 448 -10.17 -2.15 9.80
N GLY A 449 -10.29 -2.76 10.97
CA GLY A 449 -11.51 -2.76 11.78
C GLY A 449 -11.99 -1.36 12.17
N ALA A 450 -11.08 -0.43 12.44
CA ALA A 450 -11.41 0.95 12.78
C ALA A 450 -11.98 1.71 11.56
N VAL A 451 -11.38 1.53 10.38
CA VAL A 451 -11.94 2.05 9.11
C VAL A 451 -13.30 1.40 8.83
N PHE A 452 -13.41 0.10 9.02
CA PHE A 452 -14.66 -0.65 8.81
C PHE A 452 -15.77 -0.13 9.73
N PHE A 453 -15.48 0.11 11.01
CA PHE A 453 -16.42 0.71 11.96
C PHE A 453 -16.85 2.10 11.52
N TRP A 454 -15.92 2.96 11.10
CA TRP A 454 -16.25 4.30 10.59
C TRP A 454 -17.21 4.25 9.39
N LEU A 455 -17.01 3.30 8.46
CA LEU A 455 -17.90 3.07 7.32
C LEU A 455 -19.29 2.57 7.74
N LEU A 456 -19.37 1.56 8.63
CA LEU A 456 -20.64 1.05 9.15
C LEU A 456 -21.40 2.08 10.01
N THR A 457 -20.68 3.01 10.62
CA THR A 457 -21.30 4.11 11.38
C THR A 457 -21.65 5.32 10.51
N ASN A 458 -21.25 5.34 9.23
CA ASN A 458 -21.39 6.49 8.34
C ASN A 458 -20.90 7.79 9.01
N GLY A 459 -19.79 7.74 9.75
CA GLY A 459 -19.25 8.88 10.51
C GLY A 459 -20.04 9.31 11.76
N LEU A 460 -21.21 8.72 12.04
CA LEU A 460 -22.02 9.08 13.22
C LEU A 460 -21.36 8.68 14.54
N GLY A 461 -21.82 9.29 15.64
CA GLY A 461 -21.40 8.92 16.99
C GLY A 461 -19.96 9.31 17.33
N GLY A 462 -19.35 10.21 16.55
CA GLY A 462 -17.93 10.55 16.66
C GLY A 462 -17.05 9.34 16.36
N SER A 463 -17.42 8.54 15.35
CA SER A 463 -16.65 7.35 14.93
C SER A 463 -15.35 7.69 14.21
N VAL A 464 -15.18 8.94 13.77
CA VAL A 464 -13.90 9.47 13.28
C VAL A 464 -12.78 9.38 14.33
N ASP A 465 -13.13 9.42 15.61
CA ASP A 465 -12.18 9.25 16.73
C ASP A 465 -11.88 7.78 17.05
N GLY A 466 -12.51 6.85 16.33
CA GLY A 466 -12.32 5.41 16.45
C GLY A 466 -13.46 4.67 17.15
N PRO A 467 -13.34 3.33 17.24
CA PRO A 467 -14.43 2.45 17.67
C PRO A 467 -14.72 2.54 19.17
N LYS A 468 -16.02 2.54 19.49
CA LYS A 468 -16.53 2.66 20.86
C LYS A 468 -17.51 1.54 21.18
N CYS A 469 -17.48 1.06 22.42
CA CYS A 469 -18.43 0.08 22.94
C CYS A 469 -19.09 0.59 24.22
N ALA A 470 -20.20 -0.05 24.60
CA ALA A 470 -20.78 0.17 25.91
C ALA A 470 -20.00 -0.63 26.96
N TYR A 471 -19.58 0.03 28.03
CA TYR A 471 -19.01 -0.59 29.20
C TYR A 471 -19.76 -0.11 30.45
N GLY A 472 -20.68 -0.96 30.93
CA GLY A 472 -21.68 -0.55 31.93
C GLY A 472 -22.58 0.56 31.38
N ASN A 473 -22.60 1.71 32.05
CA ASN A 473 -23.37 2.90 31.63
C ASN A 473 -22.55 3.91 30.82
N TRP A 474 -21.29 3.58 30.50
CA TRP A 474 -20.36 4.48 29.83
C TRP A 474 -20.12 4.03 28.39
N LEU A 475 -19.89 5.00 27.52
CA LEU A 475 -19.35 4.77 26.20
C LEU A 475 -17.83 4.95 26.29
N VAL A 476 -17.07 3.91 25.96
CA VAL A 476 -15.60 3.92 26.04
C VAL A 476 -15.01 3.52 24.70
N TYR A 477 -13.76 3.94 24.45
CA TYR A 477 -13.01 3.43 23.30
C TYR A 477 -12.66 1.97 23.51
N ILE A 478 -12.79 1.17 22.46
CA ILE A 478 -12.42 -0.25 22.49
C ILE A 478 -10.90 -0.41 22.70
N SER A 479 -10.09 0.58 22.29
CA SER A 479 -8.64 0.59 22.45
C SER A 479 -8.12 0.91 23.85
N ASP A 480 -9.00 1.28 24.80
CA ASP A 480 -8.58 1.70 26.14
C ASP A 480 -7.87 0.56 26.89
N ALA A 481 -7.20 0.90 28.00
CA ALA A 481 -6.27 0.04 28.73
C ALA A 481 -6.89 -1.19 29.42
N PHE A 482 -8.20 -1.40 29.30
CA PHE A 482 -8.92 -2.47 29.99
C PHE A 482 -9.48 -3.46 28.96
N ASP A 483 -9.32 -4.74 29.23
CA ASP A 483 -9.86 -5.80 28.39
C ASP A 483 -11.39 -5.76 28.42
N ILE A 484 -11.98 -5.38 27.28
CA ILE A 484 -13.43 -5.32 27.09
C ILE A 484 -14.05 -6.69 26.75
N GLY A 485 -13.24 -7.75 26.67
CA GLY A 485 -13.64 -9.10 26.34
C GLY A 485 -13.49 -9.43 24.85
N ARG A 486 -13.85 -10.68 24.53
CA ARG A 486 -13.76 -11.26 23.18
C ARG A 486 -15.14 -11.35 22.54
N VAL A 487 -15.24 -10.93 21.29
CA VAL A 487 -16.35 -11.26 20.40
C VAL A 487 -16.08 -12.62 19.76
N GLY A 488 -16.98 -13.58 19.98
CA GLY A 488 -16.94 -14.90 19.38
C GLY A 488 -17.57 -14.97 17.99
N LYS A 489 -17.40 -16.11 17.32
CA LYS A 489 -18.20 -16.46 16.13
C LYS A 489 -19.57 -17.02 16.53
N ASP A 490 -19.66 -17.59 17.73
CA ASP A 490 -20.76 -18.46 18.17
C ASP A 490 -21.76 -17.76 19.11
N ASP A 491 -21.36 -16.65 19.76
CA ASP A 491 -22.25 -15.79 20.55
C ASP A 491 -23.00 -14.77 19.67
N GLY A 492 -22.39 -14.36 18.54
CA GLY A 492 -23.04 -13.67 17.44
C GLY A 492 -23.50 -12.23 17.74
N THR A 493 -23.26 -11.73 18.94
CA THR A 493 -23.58 -10.37 19.36
C THR A 493 -22.34 -9.49 19.26
N ASP A 494 -22.35 -8.53 18.34
CA ASP A 494 -21.35 -7.48 18.32
C ASP A 494 -21.38 -6.66 19.64
N ILE A 495 -20.25 -6.04 19.98
CA ILE A 495 -20.07 -5.26 21.22
C ILE A 495 -20.46 -3.78 21.04
N PHE A 496 -20.96 -3.39 19.87
CA PHE A 496 -21.16 -2.00 19.56
C PHE A 496 -22.41 -1.45 20.25
N TYR A 497 -22.34 -0.18 20.64
CA TYR A 497 -23.49 0.48 21.24
C TYR A 497 -24.41 1.07 20.18
N GLU A 498 -25.34 0.25 19.67
CA GLU A 498 -26.29 0.61 18.61
C GLU A 498 -27.06 1.91 18.89
N LYS A 499 -27.30 2.25 20.17
CA LYS A 499 -28.00 3.50 20.53
C LYS A 499 -27.22 4.77 20.15
N ASN A 500 -25.90 4.71 20.08
CA ASN A 500 -25.05 5.84 19.68
C ASN A 500 -24.65 5.79 18.21
N CYS A 501 -24.67 4.60 17.62
CA CYS A 501 -24.30 4.35 16.23
C CYS A 501 -25.42 3.59 15.53
N ALA A 502 -26.62 4.17 15.48
CA ALA A 502 -27.82 3.49 15.03
C ALA A 502 -27.80 3.06 13.55
N THR A 503 -26.90 3.61 12.72
CA THR A 503 -26.69 3.08 11.36
C THR A 503 -26.18 1.66 11.35
N LEU A 504 -25.58 1.14 12.42
CA LEU A 504 -25.19 -0.27 12.54
C LEU A 504 -26.38 -1.20 12.27
N LEU A 505 -27.59 -0.81 12.69
CA LEU A 505 -28.83 -1.57 12.46
C LEU A 505 -29.20 -1.69 10.99
N ARG A 506 -28.58 -0.91 10.09
CA ARG A 506 -28.79 -0.95 8.64
C ARG A 506 -27.96 -2.01 7.94
N TYR A 507 -27.03 -2.65 8.65
CA TYR A 507 -26.09 -3.60 8.09
C TYR A 507 -26.33 -5.00 8.64
N SER A 508 -26.06 -5.98 7.78
CA SER A 508 -26.13 -7.40 8.08
C SER A 508 -25.32 -7.74 9.33
N PRO A 509 -25.83 -8.65 10.19
CA PRO A 509 -25.09 -9.11 11.36
C PRO A 509 -23.72 -9.69 11.00
N ALA A 510 -23.58 -10.31 9.82
CA ALA A 510 -22.33 -10.88 9.35
C ALA A 510 -21.20 -9.82 9.25
N LEU A 511 -21.45 -8.68 8.59
CA LEU A 511 -20.46 -7.62 8.47
C LEU A 511 -20.16 -6.95 9.81
N ARG A 512 -21.19 -6.72 10.64
CA ARG A 512 -21.01 -6.16 11.99
C ARG A 512 -20.12 -7.05 12.87
N ASN A 513 -20.39 -8.35 12.89
CA ASN A 513 -19.63 -9.32 13.66
C ASN A 513 -18.19 -9.50 13.13
N LEU A 514 -17.99 -9.37 11.81
CA LEU A 514 -16.63 -9.33 11.24
C LEU A 514 -15.87 -8.08 11.69
N CYS A 515 -16.49 -6.90 11.62
CA CYS A 515 -15.91 -5.65 12.11
C CYS A 515 -15.56 -5.74 13.61
N ALA A 516 -16.48 -6.25 14.43
CA ALA A 516 -16.28 -6.38 15.87
C ALA A 516 -15.12 -7.32 16.21
N ARG A 517 -14.98 -8.45 15.50
CA ARG A 517 -13.83 -9.35 15.70
C ARG A 517 -12.50 -8.77 15.25
N CYS A 518 -12.47 -7.90 14.23
CA CYS A 518 -11.26 -7.16 13.88
C CYS A 518 -10.80 -6.23 15.03
N LEU A 519 -11.75 -5.80 15.85
CA LEU A 519 -11.57 -4.90 17.00
C LEU A 519 -11.52 -5.64 18.35
N ASN A 520 -11.28 -6.96 18.35
CA ASN A 520 -11.03 -7.67 19.61
C ASN A 520 -9.79 -7.09 20.31
N TRP A 521 -9.90 -6.79 21.60
CA TRP A 521 -8.84 -6.15 22.39
C TRP A 521 -7.55 -6.96 22.32
N ASN A 522 -7.65 -8.27 22.56
CA ASN A 522 -6.53 -9.20 22.41
C ASN A 522 -6.22 -9.48 20.92
N PRO A 523 -5.00 -9.23 20.44
CA PRO A 523 -4.63 -9.45 19.03
C PRO A 523 -4.79 -10.89 18.56
N ASP A 524 -4.65 -11.88 19.46
CA ASP A 524 -4.78 -13.31 19.11
C ASP A 524 -6.23 -13.70 18.76
N ASP A 525 -7.22 -12.91 19.22
CA ASP A 525 -8.64 -13.15 18.98
C ASP A 525 -9.15 -12.46 17.70
N ARG A 526 -8.31 -11.68 17.02
CA ARG A 526 -8.65 -11.03 15.75
C ARG A 526 -8.63 -12.06 14.61
N PRO A 527 -9.42 -11.91 13.53
CA PRO A 527 -9.32 -12.76 12.35
C PRO A 527 -8.02 -12.46 11.59
N SER A 528 -7.51 -13.43 10.82
CA SER A 528 -6.35 -13.19 9.97
C SER A 528 -6.78 -12.42 8.72
N LEU A 529 -5.83 -11.83 8.00
CA LEU A 529 -6.15 -11.11 6.77
C LEU A 529 -6.82 -12.01 5.74
N ALA A 530 -6.37 -13.26 5.56
CA ALA A 530 -7.04 -14.19 4.64
C ALA A 530 -8.45 -14.53 5.13
N LYS A 531 -8.65 -14.64 6.45
CA LYS A 531 -9.97 -14.93 7.02
C LYS A 531 -10.96 -13.79 6.78
N ILE A 532 -10.55 -12.54 6.93
CA ILE A 532 -11.40 -11.37 6.62
C ILE A 532 -11.91 -11.45 5.18
N ARG A 533 -11.01 -11.68 4.23
CA ARG A 533 -11.35 -11.77 2.80
C ARG A 533 -12.24 -12.96 2.48
N GLN A 534 -11.96 -14.11 3.09
CA GLN A 534 -12.82 -15.29 2.96
C GLN A 534 -14.25 -14.99 3.42
N GLU A 535 -14.41 -14.36 4.59
CA GLU A 535 -15.73 -14.08 5.14
C GLU A 535 -16.49 -12.99 4.35
N ILE A 536 -15.79 -12.01 3.78
CA ILE A 536 -16.42 -11.07 2.83
C ILE A 536 -16.96 -11.81 1.60
N ARG A 537 -16.19 -12.73 1.03
CA ARG A 537 -16.65 -13.53 -0.13
C ARG A 537 -17.85 -14.40 0.25
N GLU A 538 -17.80 -15.08 1.39
CA GLU A 538 -18.91 -15.87 1.92
C GLU A 538 -20.17 -15.01 2.09
N HIS A 539 -20.03 -13.79 2.62
CA HIS A 539 -21.13 -12.83 2.74
C HIS A 539 -21.73 -12.45 1.39
N LEU A 540 -20.89 -12.07 0.42
CA LEU A 540 -21.35 -11.68 -0.92
C LEU A 540 -21.97 -12.86 -1.68
N ASP A 541 -21.46 -14.08 -1.52
CA ASP A 541 -22.04 -15.26 -2.15
C ASP A 541 -23.39 -15.64 -1.55
N ALA A 542 -23.58 -15.40 -0.24
CA ALA A 542 -24.86 -15.59 0.44
C ALA A 542 -25.91 -14.51 0.11
N HIS A 543 -25.48 -13.33 -0.37
CA HIS A 543 -26.33 -12.17 -0.66
C HIS A 543 -26.09 -11.65 -2.09
N PRO A 544 -26.59 -12.33 -3.14
CA PRO A 544 -26.36 -11.93 -4.54
C PRO A 544 -26.80 -10.50 -4.85
N GLU A 545 -27.86 -10.01 -4.20
CA GLU A 545 -28.34 -8.62 -4.31
C GLU A 545 -27.30 -7.60 -3.85
N VAL A 546 -26.54 -7.92 -2.79
CA VAL A 546 -25.40 -7.09 -2.35
C VAL A 546 -24.23 -7.28 -3.31
N ARG A 547 -23.93 -8.52 -3.71
CA ARG A 547 -22.80 -8.80 -4.62
C ARG A 547 -22.90 -8.05 -5.94
N ASP A 548 -24.10 -7.94 -6.48
CA ASP A 548 -24.36 -7.37 -7.79
C ASP A 548 -24.67 -5.86 -7.71
N ASP A 549 -24.81 -5.30 -6.51
CA ASP A 549 -24.93 -3.85 -6.29
C ASP A 549 -23.67 -3.11 -6.79
N ARG A 550 -23.89 -2.03 -7.52
CA ARG A 550 -22.83 -1.13 -8.04
C ARG A 550 -23.04 0.31 -7.60
N ASP A 551 -23.97 0.54 -6.68
CA ASP A 551 -24.15 1.83 -6.07
C ASP A 551 -22.89 2.21 -5.28
N MET A 552 -22.41 3.43 -5.51
CA MET A 552 -21.31 4.03 -4.75
C MET A 552 -21.85 4.89 -3.59
N GLY A 553 -23.18 5.04 -3.50
CA GLY A 553 -23.86 5.86 -2.53
C GLY A 553 -23.35 7.30 -2.61
N ILE A 554 -22.80 7.76 -1.50
CA ILE A 554 -22.29 9.12 -1.30
C ILE A 554 -20.79 9.26 -1.59
N LEU A 555 -20.11 8.20 -2.05
CA LEU A 555 -18.70 8.24 -2.39
C LEU A 555 -18.48 9.12 -3.63
N ASP A 556 -17.87 10.29 -3.44
CA ASP A 556 -17.58 11.26 -4.50
C ASP A 556 -16.19 11.01 -5.10
N VAL A 557 -16.11 10.07 -6.04
CA VAL A 557 -14.86 9.75 -6.76
C VAL A 557 -14.68 10.73 -7.93
N ARG A 558 -13.83 11.73 -7.73
CA ARG A 558 -13.51 12.72 -8.78
C ARG A 558 -12.35 12.24 -9.65
N ARG A 559 -12.39 12.60 -10.93
CA ARG A 559 -11.22 12.53 -11.82
C ARG A 559 -10.59 13.92 -11.90
N ASP A 560 -9.27 13.98 -12.00
CA ASP A 560 -8.58 15.26 -12.21
C ASP A 560 -8.65 15.60 -13.70
N ASP A 561 -9.51 16.56 -14.03
CA ASP A 561 -9.77 17.05 -15.39
C ASP A 561 -8.74 18.11 -15.82
N VAL A 562 -8.20 18.88 -14.87
CA VAL A 562 -7.21 19.94 -15.12
C VAL A 562 -5.86 19.34 -15.53
N PHE A 563 -5.42 18.30 -14.83
CA PHE A 563 -4.14 17.64 -15.07
C PHE A 563 -4.34 16.23 -15.63
N ALA A 564 -5.23 16.07 -16.62
CA ALA A 564 -5.42 14.79 -17.30
C ALA A 564 -4.24 14.46 -18.25
N ILE A 565 -3.90 13.18 -18.36
CA ILE A 565 -2.91 12.73 -19.37
C ILE A 565 -3.45 13.03 -20.77
N GLY A 566 -2.62 13.58 -21.64
CA GLY A 566 -2.99 14.01 -22.99
C GLY A 566 -3.57 15.44 -23.07
N ALA A 567 -3.88 16.07 -21.93
CA ALA A 567 -4.29 17.47 -21.89
C ALA A 567 -3.07 18.42 -21.97
N PRO A 568 -3.24 19.67 -22.42
CA PRO A 568 -2.20 20.68 -22.31
C PRO A 568 -1.96 21.05 -20.84
N PHE A 569 -0.70 21.24 -20.43
CA PHE A 569 -0.38 21.76 -19.11
C PHE A 569 -0.86 23.22 -18.99
N PRO A 570 -1.65 23.59 -17.97
CA PRO A 570 -2.25 24.93 -17.89
C PRO A 570 -1.20 26.04 -17.79
N ALA A 571 -1.42 27.16 -18.49
CA ALA A 571 -0.45 28.26 -18.57
C ALA A 571 -0.31 29.09 -17.27
N ASN A 572 -1.31 29.04 -16.39
CA ASN A 572 -1.40 29.87 -15.18
C ASN A 572 -1.12 29.07 -13.88
N VAL A 573 -0.39 27.97 -13.98
CA VAL A 573 0.05 27.19 -12.81
C VAL A 573 1.45 27.67 -12.40
N PRO A 574 1.70 27.87 -11.10
CA PRO A 574 2.93 28.50 -10.57
C PRO A 574 4.26 27.86 -10.97
#